data_AF-A0A8E2JDQ5-F1
#
_entry.id   AF-A0A8E2JDQ5-F1
#
_cell.length_a   1.000
_cell.length_b   1.000
_cell.length_c   1.000
_cell.angle_alpha   90.00
_cell.angle_beta   90.00
_cell.angle_gamma   90.00
#
_symmetry.space_group_name_H-M   'P 1'
#
loop_
_entity.id
_entity.type
_entity.pdbx_description
1 polymer ?
#
loop_
_entity_poly.entity_id
_entity_poly.type
_entity_poly.pdbx_seq_one_letter_code
_entity_poly.pdbx_strand_id
1 'polypeptide(L)'
;MDYAGYYKADGPERADRTQFISKTDYACTVDVCTWFTKMASDGEWEKIDAERIKLVIFMQDEGFLKEGKSGIDTLKNIGSTMLHELTHTIQGGRSEDIGSDCYGWKCVMNLHNPRNADTLAILGVALKVWSLGYYVDFYGTINPLSAA
;
A
#
# COMPACT_ATOMS: atom_id res chain seq x y z
N MET A 1 0.76 -7.21 -31.68
CA MET A 1 0.30 -7.97 -30.50
C MET A 1 -1.20 -7.81 -30.41
N ASP A 2 -1.91 -8.93 -30.41
CA ASP A 2 -3.36 -9.05 -30.44
C ASP A 2 -3.94 -8.95 -29.01
N TYR A 3 -4.89 -8.03 -28.79
CA TYR A 3 -5.40 -7.63 -27.48
C TYR A 3 -6.73 -8.33 -27.14
N ALA A 4 -6.77 -9.65 -27.29
CA ALA A 4 -7.97 -10.47 -27.05
C ALA A 4 -8.22 -10.81 -25.56
N GLY A 5 -8.13 -9.82 -24.66
CA GLY A 5 -8.16 -10.04 -23.20
C GLY A 5 -9.27 -9.35 -22.39
N TYR A 6 -10.14 -8.54 -23.01
CA TYR A 6 -11.12 -7.75 -22.24
C TYR A 6 -12.55 -8.16 -22.57
N TYR A 7 -12.96 -9.32 -22.06
CA TYR A 7 -14.36 -9.72 -22.03
C TYR A 7 -14.88 -9.79 -20.58
N LYS A 8 -15.73 -8.80 -20.28
CA LYS A 8 -16.97 -8.84 -19.48
C LYS A 8 -16.91 -9.25 -18.00
N ALA A 9 -17.12 -8.25 -17.14
CA ALA A 9 -18.04 -8.37 -16.02
C ALA A 9 -19.23 -7.42 -16.31
N ASP A 10 -20.27 -8.01 -16.90
CA ASP A 10 -21.69 -7.63 -16.89
C ASP A 10 -22.12 -6.15 -17.01
N GLY A 11 -22.30 -5.70 -18.25
CA GLY A 11 -23.07 -4.50 -18.63
C GLY A 11 -22.89 -4.12 -20.11
N PRO A 12 -23.91 -3.55 -20.81
CA PRO A 12 -23.77 -3.08 -22.19
C PRO A 12 -22.96 -1.77 -22.30
N GLU A 13 -22.63 -1.14 -21.19
CA GLU A 13 -21.77 0.03 -21.18
C GLU A 13 -20.31 -0.41 -21.20
N ARG A 14 -19.71 -0.43 -22.39
CA ARG A 14 -18.26 -0.35 -22.50
C ARG A 14 -17.85 0.94 -21.80
N ALA A 15 -17.11 0.81 -20.71
CA ALA A 15 -16.55 1.96 -20.01
C ALA A 15 -15.88 2.89 -21.04
N ASP A 16 -16.34 4.14 -21.10
CA ASP A 16 -15.95 5.07 -22.15
C ASP A 16 -14.42 5.29 -22.05
N ARG A 17 -13.71 5.04 -23.15
CA ARG A 17 -12.25 5.20 -23.20
C ARG A 17 -11.81 6.63 -22.88
N THR A 18 -12.67 7.62 -23.09
CA THR A 18 -12.39 9.02 -22.72
C THR A 18 -12.40 9.25 -21.20
N GLN A 19 -13.03 8.35 -20.43
CA GLN A 19 -13.02 8.39 -18.96
C GLN A 19 -11.72 7.82 -18.37
N PHE A 20 -10.88 7.13 -19.16
CA PHE A 20 -9.60 6.58 -18.72
C PHE A 20 -8.45 7.35 -19.37
N ILE A 21 -7.95 8.35 -18.65
CA ILE A 21 -6.79 9.18 -19.01
C ILE A 21 -5.50 8.37 -18.83
N SER A 22 -5.33 7.27 -19.57
CA SER A 22 -4.17 6.38 -19.46
C SER A 22 -3.02 6.73 -20.41
N LYS A 23 -3.19 7.73 -21.28
CA LYS A 23 -2.14 8.17 -22.23
C LYS A 23 -1.73 9.59 -21.94
N THR A 24 -0.54 9.73 -21.36
CA THR A 24 0.23 10.98 -21.34
C THR A 24 1.37 10.82 -22.33
N ASP A 25 1.64 11.84 -23.14
CA ASP A 25 2.82 11.87 -24.05
C ASP A 25 4.15 12.01 -23.28
N TYR A 26 4.07 12.23 -21.96
CA TYR A 26 5.21 12.35 -21.05
C TYR A 26 5.15 11.27 -19.97
N ALA A 27 6.27 10.60 -19.71
CA ALA A 27 6.39 9.70 -18.57
C ALA A 27 6.38 10.52 -17.27
N CYS A 28 5.51 10.18 -16.32
CA CYS A 28 5.67 10.66 -14.96
C CYS A 28 6.96 10.05 -14.39
N THR A 29 7.83 10.89 -13.85
CA THR A 29 9.02 10.46 -13.11
C THR A 29 8.64 10.22 -11.66
N VAL A 30 9.18 9.15 -11.09
CA VAL A 30 9.18 8.90 -9.65
C VAL A 30 10.60 9.12 -9.17
N ASP A 31 10.79 10.01 -8.19
CA ASP A 31 12.09 10.20 -7.57
C ASP A 31 12.28 9.12 -6.50
N VAL A 32 13.30 8.29 -6.70
CA VAL A 32 13.64 7.24 -5.74
C VAL A 32 14.87 7.68 -4.95
N CYS A 33 14.72 7.83 -3.64
CA CYS A 33 15.83 8.15 -2.76
C CYS A 33 16.85 6.99 -2.72
N THR A 34 18.09 7.29 -3.11
CA THR A 34 19.18 6.29 -3.16
C THR A 34 19.54 5.74 -1.78
N TRP A 35 19.49 6.58 -0.75
CA TRP A 35 19.66 6.14 0.64
C TRP A 35 18.58 5.12 1.06
N PHE A 36 17.32 5.39 0.73
CA PHE A 36 16.21 4.49 1.04
C PHE A 36 16.33 3.17 0.26
N THR A 37 16.74 3.23 -1.00
CA THR A 37 16.99 2.04 -1.83
C THR A 37 18.13 1.20 -1.26
N LYS A 38 19.21 1.83 -0.81
CA LYS A 38 20.32 1.15 -0.15
C LYS A 38 19.86 0.49 1.15
N MET A 39 19.13 1.21 2.00
CA MET A 39 18.58 0.66 3.24
C MET A 39 17.69 -0.56 2.98
N ALA A 40 16.82 -0.50 1.98
CA ALA A 40 15.97 -1.63 1.59
C ALA A 40 16.76 -2.82 1.05
N SER A 41 17.82 -2.55 0.29
CA SER A 41 18.73 -3.60 -0.22
C SER A 41 19.54 -4.26 0.90
N ASP A 42 20.02 -3.47 1.86
CA ASP A 42 20.77 -3.97 3.02
C ASP A 42 19.86 -4.83 3.94
N GLY A 43 18.54 -4.55 3.94
CA GLY A 43 17.51 -5.40 4.56
C GLY A 43 16.98 -6.52 3.64
N GLU A 44 17.71 -6.89 2.59
CA GLU A 44 17.35 -7.99 1.68
C GLU A 44 15.95 -7.89 1.03
N TRP A 45 15.43 -6.68 0.84
CA TRP A 45 14.12 -6.46 0.24
C TRP A 45 12.99 -7.18 1.00
N GLU A 46 12.96 -7.01 2.32
CA GLU A 46 12.00 -7.66 3.21
C GLU A 46 10.59 -7.72 2.61
N LYS A 47 10.12 -8.95 2.42
CA LYS A 47 8.79 -9.21 1.87
C LYS A 47 7.76 -9.20 2.97
N ILE A 48 6.54 -8.82 2.61
CA ILE A 48 5.37 -9.07 3.46
C ILE A 48 4.91 -10.50 3.19
N ASP A 49 5.45 -11.45 3.94
CA ASP A 49 5.12 -12.87 3.90
C ASP A 49 4.69 -13.40 5.27
N ALA A 50 4.29 -14.67 5.34
CA ALA A 50 3.73 -15.27 6.56
C ALA A 50 4.69 -15.22 7.76
N GLU A 51 6.00 -15.39 7.54
CA GLU A 51 6.99 -15.34 8.62
C GLU A 51 7.16 -13.91 9.13
N ARG A 52 7.16 -12.92 8.22
CA ARG A 52 7.19 -11.52 8.62
C ARG A 52 5.93 -11.10 9.40
N ILE A 53 4.75 -11.59 9.01
CA ILE A 53 3.52 -11.34 9.77
C ILE A 53 3.62 -11.92 11.19
N LYS A 54 4.06 -13.17 11.35
CA LYS A 54 4.23 -13.79 12.67
C LYS A 54 5.20 -13.02 13.55
N LEU A 55 6.32 -12.55 12.99
CA LEU A 55 7.28 -11.72 13.71
C LEU A 55 6.63 -10.42 14.22
N VAL A 56 5.87 -9.74 13.37
CA VAL A 56 5.19 -8.50 13.77
C VAL A 56 4.12 -8.76 14.84
N ILE A 57 3.36 -9.85 14.74
CA ILE A 57 2.39 -10.24 15.78
C ILE A 57 3.12 -10.49 17.10
N PHE A 58 4.24 -11.22 17.09
CA PHE A 58 5.07 -11.40 18.28
C PHE A 58 5.54 -10.05 18.88
N MET A 59 6.01 -9.12 18.03
CA MET A 59 6.42 -7.79 18.49
C MET A 59 5.27 -6.96 19.05
N GLN A 60 4.05 -7.10 18.52
CA GLN A 60 2.85 -6.47 19.06
C GLN A 60 2.55 -7.01 20.46
N ASP A 61 2.51 -8.34 20.61
CA ASP A 61 2.09 -9.01 21.84
C ASP A 61 3.09 -8.78 22.98
N GLU A 62 4.38 -8.75 22.67
CA GLU A 62 5.45 -8.50 23.64
C GLU A 62 5.73 -7.00 23.88
N GLY A 63 5.03 -6.09 23.17
CA GLY A 63 5.22 -4.65 23.31
C GLY A 63 6.58 -4.14 22.79
N PHE A 64 7.17 -4.83 21.80
CA PHE A 64 8.44 -4.44 21.16
C PHE A 64 8.28 -3.46 19.99
N LEU A 65 7.06 -3.02 19.70
CA LEU A 65 6.83 -2.00 18.69
C LEU A 65 7.48 -0.67 19.09
N LYS A 66 8.06 0.02 18.09
CA LYS A 66 8.58 1.37 18.29
C LYS A 66 7.45 2.32 18.71
N GLU A 67 7.74 3.22 19.65
CA GLU A 67 6.78 4.22 20.11
C GLU A 67 6.11 4.97 18.94
N GLY A 68 4.79 5.06 18.99
CA GLY A 68 3.98 5.71 17.95
C GLY A 68 3.77 4.90 16.67
N LYS A 69 4.24 3.65 16.59
CA LYS A 69 4.01 2.74 15.46
C LYS A 69 3.01 1.64 15.83
N SER A 70 2.14 1.32 14.89
CA SER A 70 1.28 0.15 14.94
C SER A 70 1.95 -1.06 14.26
N GLY A 71 1.36 -2.25 14.39
CA GLY A 71 1.88 -3.46 13.77
C GLY A 71 2.00 -3.33 12.25
N ILE A 72 0.94 -2.86 11.59
CA ILE A 72 0.95 -2.68 10.13
C ILE A 72 2.00 -1.65 9.67
N ASP A 73 2.33 -0.64 10.49
CA ASP A 73 3.40 0.31 10.15
C ASP A 73 4.78 -0.36 10.06
N THR A 74 4.98 -1.45 10.79
CA THR A 74 6.21 -2.26 10.79
C THR A 74 6.36 -3.11 9.51
N LEU A 75 5.28 -3.26 8.75
CA LEU A 75 5.28 -3.98 7.47
C LEU A 75 5.56 -3.07 6.26
N LYS A 76 5.61 -1.74 6.43
CA LYS A 76 5.99 -0.83 5.35
C LYS A 76 7.39 -1.19 4.87
N ASN A 77 7.52 -1.43 3.58
CA ASN A 77 8.77 -1.73 2.90
C ASN A 77 8.89 -0.91 1.61
N ILE A 78 9.96 -1.12 0.86
CA ILE A 78 10.17 -0.44 -0.41
C ILE A 78 9.05 -0.68 -1.42
N GLY A 79 8.38 -1.83 -1.40
CA GLY A 79 7.20 -2.07 -2.23
C GLY A 79 6.05 -1.12 -1.90
N SER A 80 5.78 -0.90 -0.61
CA SER A 80 4.76 0.08 -0.18
C SER A 80 5.15 1.52 -0.51
N THR A 81 6.44 1.87 -0.43
CA THR A 81 6.93 3.19 -0.86
C THR A 81 6.80 3.38 -2.36
N MET A 82 7.18 2.38 -3.16
CA MET A 82 6.99 2.45 -4.61
C MET A 82 5.52 2.57 -4.98
N LEU A 83 4.62 1.91 -4.25
CA LEU A 83 3.19 2.07 -4.44
C LEU A 83 2.73 3.50 -4.11
N HIS A 84 3.18 4.07 -2.98
CA HIS A 84 2.91 5.46 -2.61
C HIS A 84 3.32 6.40 -3.75
N GLU A 85 4.58 6.34 -4.19
CA GLU A 85 5.08 7.22 -5.25
C GLU A 85 4.37 7.00 -6.60
N LEU A 86 4.04 5.75 -6.92
CA LEU A 86 3.30 5.43 -8.14
C LEU A 86 1.93 6.11 -8.15
N THR A 87 1.26 6.26 -7.01
CA THR A 87 -0.06 6.91 -6.93
C THR A 87 0.00 8.41 -7.25
N HIS A 88 1.14 9.07 -7.09
CA HIS A 88 1.31 10.46 -7.53
C HIS A 88 1.33 10.61 -9.06
N THR A 89 1.62 9.53 -9.80
CA THR A 89 1.68 9.59 -11.26
C THR A 89 0.29 9.75 -11.90
N ILE A 90 0.26 10.18 -13.16
CA ILE A 90 -0.97 10.23 -13.96
C ILE A 90 -1.64 8.85 -14.00
N GLN A 91 -0.84 7.80 -14.21
CA GLN A 91 -1.29 6.42 -14.29
C GLN A 91 -1.81 5.91 -12.93
N GLY A 92 -1.21 6.39 -11.84
CA GLY A 92 -1.61 6.05 -10.47
C GLY A 92 -2.78 6.86 -9.92
N GLY A 93 -3.30 7.84 -10.68
CA GLY A 93 -4.50 8.60 -10.33
C GLY A 93 -4.25 9.98 -9.72
N ARG A 94 -2.99 10.47 -9.71
CA ARG A 94 -2.61 11.79 -9.17
C ARG A 94 -3.05 12.01 -7.72
N SER A 95 -2.79 11.04 -6.87
CA SER A 95 -2.95 11.21 -5.43
C SER A 95 -1.97 12.28 -4.89
N GLU A 96 -2.31 12.86 -3.76
CA GLU A 96 -1.59 13.94 -3.09
C GLU A 96 -1.06 13.45 -1.74
N ASP A 97 -0.04 14.11 -1.20
CA ASP A 97 0.36 13.95 0.20
C ASP A 97 -0.46 14.89 1.08
N ILE A 98 -1.48 14.34 1.73
CA ILE A 98 -2.46 15.13 2.48
C ILE A 98 -2.22 14.99 3.97
N GLY A 99 -1.93 16.11 4.62
CA GLY A 99 -1.64 16.21 6.05
C GLY A 99 -0.15 16.43 6.30
N SER A 100 0.21 17.59 6.87
CA SER A 100 1.60 17.88 7.24
C SER A 100 2.04 16.96 8.38
N ASP A 101 3.17 16.27 8.19
CA ASP A 101 3.83 15.41 9.19
C ASP A 101 2.99 14.24 9.73
N CYS A 102 2.00 13.80 8.96
CA CYS A 102 1.10 12.72 9.34
C CYS A 102 1.33 11.53 8.40
N TYR A 103 1.89 10.43 8.93
CA TYR A 103 2.22 9.22 8.17
C TYR A 103 1.78 7.97 8.92
N GLY A 104 1.55 6.88 8.19
CA GLY A 104 1.25 5.58 8.80
C GLY A 104 -0.22 5.36 9.14
N TRP A 105 -0.51 4.23 9.79
CA TRP A 105 -1.86 3.72 9.99
C TRP A 105 -2.79 4.73 10.68
N LYS A 106 -2.35 5.28 11.81
CA LYS A 106 -3.13 6.26 12.57
C LYS A 106 -3.46 7.49 11.71
N CYS A 107 -2.55 7.89 10.83
CA CYS A 107 -2.80 9.02 9.94
C CYS A 107 -3.91 8.70 8.95
N VAL A 108 -3.78 7.60 8.23
CA VAL A 108 -4.72 7.24 7.17
C VAL A 108 -6.11 6.91 7.73
N MET A 109 -6.18 6.35 8.94
CA MET A 109 -7.40 6.11 9.69
C MET A 109 -8.01 7.38 10.30
N ASN A 110 -7.28 8.48 10.43
CA ASN A 110 -7.88 9.77 10.79
C ASN A 110 -8.37 10.51 9.56
N LEU A 111 -7.57 10.48 8.50
CA LEU A 111 -7.80 11.26 7.29
C LEU A 111 -8.96 10.68 6.45
N HIS A 112 -9.08 9.36 6.34
CA HIS A 112 -10.09 8.67 5.53
C HIS A 112 -10.24 9.19 4.09
N ASN A 113 -9.13 9.61 3.47
CA ASN A 113 -9.17 10.26 2.16
C ASN A 113 -8.56 9.38 1.07
N PRO A 114 -9.34 8.92 0.08
CA PRO A 114 -8.83 8.08 -1.00
C PRO A 114 -7.92 8.84 -1.99
N ARG A 115 -7.85 10.17 -1.92
CA ARG A 115 -6.90 10.99 -2.70
C ARG A 115 -5.52 11.09 -2.03
N ASN A 116 -5.35 10.57 -0.82
CA ASN A 116 -4.06 10.57 -0.14
C ASN A 116 -3.21 9.37 -0.57
N ALA A 117 -1.98 9.62 -1.01
CA ALA A 117 -1.07 8.57 -1.47
C ALA A 117 -0.77 7.53 -0.37
N ASP A 118 -0.53 7.99 0.86
CA ASP A 118 -0.25 7.11 2.00
C ASP A 118 -1.46 6.23 2.35
N THR A 119 -2.69 6.70 2.14
CA THR A 119 -3.91 5.91 2.34
C THR A 119 -3.97 4.74 1.36
N LEU A 120 -3.66 4.97 0.09
CA LEU A 120 -3.64 3.91 -0.92
C LEU A 120 -2.50 2.91 -0.69
N ALA A 121 -1.32 3.41 -0.33
CA ALA A 121 -0.16 2.57 -0.05
C ALA A 121 -0.42 1.63 1.14
N ILE A 122 -0.98 2.17 2.23
CA ILE A 122 -1.30 1.40 3.43
C ILE A 122 -2.46 0.43 3.19
N LEU A 123 -3.45 0.81 2.38
CA LEU A 123 -4.47 -0.14 1.93
C LEU A 123 -3.85 -1.31 1.17
N GLY A 124 -2.85 -1.06 0.30
CA GLY A 124 -2.10 -2.11 -0.38
C GLY A 124 -1.40 -3.08 0.58
N VAL A 125 -0.80 -2.55 1.66
CA VAL A 125 -0.23 -3.37 2.75
C VAL A 125 -1.32 -4.19 3.45
N ALA A 126 -2.44 -3.56 3.82
CA ALA A 126 -3.54 -4.24 4.50
C ALA A 126 -4.15 -5.36 3.63
N LEU A 127 -4.31 -5.14 2.32
CA LEU A 127 -4.77 -6.16 1.37
C LEU A 127 -3.76 -7.31 1.24
N LYS A 128 -2.46 -7.01 1.31
CA LYS A 128 -1.44 -8.05 1.33
C LYS A 128 -1.52 -8.89 2.61
N VAL A 129 -1.70 -8.25 3.77
CA VAL A 129 -1.94 -8.92 5.06
C VAL A 129 -3.19 -9.81 4.98
N TRP A 130 -4.27 -9.29 4.41
CA TRP A 130 -5.51 -10.03 4.13
C TRP A 130 -5.28 -11.28 3.29
N SER A 131 -4.53 -11.16 2.19
CA SER A 131 -4.22 -12.29 1.32
C SER A 131 -3.43 -13.42 2.02
N LEU A 132 -2.83 -13.13 3.17
CA LEU A 132 -2.06 -14.08 3.98
C LEU A 132 -2.89 -14.70 5.13
N GLY A 133 -4.18 -14.40 5.24
CA GLY A 133 -5.04 -14.96 6.28
C GLY A 133 -5.14 -14.12 7.57
N TYR A 134 -4.86 -12.82 7.49
CA TYR A 134 -4.87 -11.91 8.65
C TYR A 134 -5.67 -10.65 8.35
N TYR A 135 -6.18 -9.94 9.34
CA TYR A 135 -6.79 -8.62 9.16
C TYR A 135 -6.11 -7.60 10.06
N VAL A 136 -6.27 -6.33 9.71
CA VAL A 136 -5.77 -5.20 10.50
C VAL A 136 -6.96 -4.47 11.12
N ASP A 137 -6.94 -4.29 12.44
CA ASP A 137 -8.02 -3.62 13.16
C ASP A 137 -7.89 -2.09 13.12
N PHE A 138 -8.83 -1.39 13.76
CA PHE A 138 -8.83 0.06 13.83
C PHE A 138 -7.54 0.66 14.41
N TYR A 139 -6.87 -0.05 15.32
CA TYR A 139 -5.65 0.39 15.99
C TYR A 139 -4.37 0.07 15.21
N GLY A 140 -4.48 -0.67 14.11
CA GLY A 140 -3.34 -1.09 13.30
C GLY A 140 -2.71 -2.39 13.80
N THR A 141 -3.43 -3.12 14.64
CA THR A 141 -3.04 -4.44 15.16
C THR A 141 -3.37 -5.50 14.12
N ILE A 142 -2.40 -6.37 13.84
CA ILE A 142 -2.59 -7.51 12.94
C ILE A 142 -3.14 -8.68 13.73
N ASN A 143 -4.23 -9.27 13.24
CA ASN A 143 -4.96 -10.36 13.88
C ASN A 143 -5.19 -11.50 12.87
N PRO A 144 -5.17 -12.78 13.28
CA PRO A 144 -5.55 -13.87 12.39
C PRO A 144 -7.02 -13.76 11.98
N LEU A 145 -7.33 -14.02 10.70
CA LEU A 145 -8.71 -14.31 10.30
C LEU A 145 -9.06 -15.64 10.96
N SER A 146 -10.01 -15.62 11.91
CA SER A 146 -10.56 -16.85 12.48
C SER A 146 -10.91 -17.82 11.36
N ALA A 147 -10.47 -19.07 11.44
CA ALA A 147 -10.91 -20.11 10.51
C ALA A 147 -12.45 -20.14 10.57
N ALA A 148 -13.09 -19.77 9.47
CA ALA A 148 -14.53 -19.89 9.30
C ALA A 148 -14.94 -21.36 9.25
#